data_AF-A0A953UEH0-F1
#
_entry.id   AF-A0A953UEH0-F1
#
_cell.length_a   1.000
_cell.length_b   1.000
_cell.length_c   1.000
_cell.angle_alpha   90.00
_cell.angle_beta   90.00
_cell.angle_gamma   90.00
#
_symmetry.space_group_name_H-M   'P 1'
#
loop_
_entity.id
_entity.type
_entity.pdbx_description
1 polymer ?
#
loop_
_entity_poly.entity_id
_entity_poly.type
_entity_poly.pdbx_seq_one_letter_code
_entity_poly.pdbx_strand_id
1 'polypeptide(L)'
;MQVLSAGDHKFLLLELDPEFVGNIARQAGFEYRIEDNPRWLCLDLLAADRQAPLLLFDAADPGNLGWFSRCQFYVDGQSGSVLQTPISLANQKDRSGHMLPHSIRLQIAKELPASYRLPGKQPVNEQMVYHVLVNFLNALLNTGVGVCGGPVVKPLAGRSEAIGTRN
;
A
#
# COMPACT_ATOMS: atom_id res chain seq x y z
N MET A 1 4.41 4.74 -21.21
CA MET A 1 4.39 6.12 -20.65
C MET A 1 4.01 7.17 -21.68
N GLN A 2 2.77 7.64 -21.57
CA GLN A 2 2.20 8.71 -22.39
C GLN A 2 1.97 9.97 -21.53
N VAL A 3 1.92 11.16 -22.15
CA VAL A 3 1.49 12.39 -21.47
C VAL A 3 0.05 12.70 -21.85
N LEU A 4 -0.82 12.79 -20.85
CA LEU A 4 -2.21 13.26 -20.99
C LEU A 4 -2.30 14.76 -20.69
N SER A 5 -3.17 15.47 -21.40
CA SER A 5 -3.48 16.87 -21.13
C SER A 5 -4.96 16.98 -20.75
N ALA A 6 -5.24 17.56 -19.57
CA ALA A 6 -6.59 17.85 -19.09
C ALA A 6 -6.68 19.34 -18.76
N GLY A 7 -7.10 20.14 -19.74
CA GLY A 7 -7.00 21.60 -19.66
C GLY A 7 -5.53 22.04 -19.54
N ASP A 8 -5.24 22.88 -18.55
CA ASP A 8 -3.88 23.38 -18.26
C ASP A 8 -2.99 22.37 -17.51
N HIS A 9 -3.54 21.21 -17.13
CA HIS A 9 -2.83 20.19 -16.37
C HIS A 9 -2.25 19.10 -17.27
N LYS A 10 -0.98 18.76 -17.05
CA LYS A 10 -0.30 17.63 -17.70
C LYS A 10 -0.14 16.48 -16.71
N PHE A 11 -0.48 15.28 -17.18
CA PHE A 11 -0.36 14.05 -16.42
C PHE A 11 0.53 13.04 -17.16
N LEU A 12 1.26 12.25 -16.39
CA LEU A 12 1.85 10.99 -16.86
C LEU A 12 0.78 9.93 -16.80
N LEU A 13 0.60 9.19 -17.88
CA LEU A 13 -0.22 7.99 -17.93
C LEU A 13 0.70 6.76 -17.91
N LEU A 14 0.52 5.95 -16.88
CA LEU A 14 1.15 4.65 -16.71
C LEU A 14 0.25 3.57 -17.32
N GLU A 15 0.84 2.77 -18.20
CA GLU A 15 0.17 1.66 -18.88
C GLU A 15 0.46 0.37 -18.13
N LEU A 16 -0.07 0.27 -16.91
CA LEU A 16 0.14 -0.90 -16.06
C LEU A 16 -0.58 -2.12 -16.65
N ASP A 17 0.18 -3.17 -16.95
CA ASP A 17 -0.34 -4.50 -17.27
C ASP A 17 -0.95 -5.19 -16.03
N PRO A 18 -2.28 -5.41 -15.98
CA PRO A 18 -2.95 -6.07 -14.86
C PRO A 18 -2.50 -7.52 -14.66
N GLU A 19 -2.18 -8.25 -15.73
CA GLU A 19 -1.75 -9.65 -15.64
C GLU A 19 -0.38 -9.74 -14.96
N PHE A 20 0.55 -8.87 -15.36
CA PHE A 20 1.87 -8.79 -14.74
C PHE A 20 1.79 -8.39 -13.25
N VAL A 21 0.95 -7.41 -12.93
CA VAL A 21 0.69 -6.98 -11.54
C VAL A 21 0.07 -8.10 -10.70
N GLY A 22 -0.87 -8.85 -11.26
CA GLY A 22 -1.42 -10.04 -10.62
C GLY A 22 -0.37 -11.13 -10.37
N ASN A 23 0.53 -11.35 -11.32
CA ASN A 23 1.63 -12.30 -11.16
C ASN A 23 2.60 -11.88 -10.05
N ILE A 24 2.90 -10.58 -9.89
CA ILE A 24 3.68 -10.06 -8.76
C ILE A 24 2.98 -10.38 -7.43
N ALA A 25 1.68 -10.13 -7.32
CA ALA A 25 0.92 -10.43 -6.10
C ALA A 25 0.97 -11.92 -5.75
N ARG A 26 0.74 -12.80 -6.75
CA ARG A 26 0.83 -14.25 -6.59
C ARG A 26 2.22 -14.70 -6.14
N GLN A 27 3.27 -14.19 -6.78
CA GLN A 27 4.66 -14.54 -6.45
C GLN A 27 5.05 -14.09 -5.04
N ALA A 28 4.49 -12.97 -4.57
CA ALA A 28 4.65 -12.52 -3.19
C ALA A 28 3.87 -13.39 -2.18
N GLY A 29 3.02 -14.32 -2.61
CA GLY A 29 2.24 -15.21 -1.73
C GLY A 29 0.85 -14.68 -1.39
N PHE A 30 0.29 -13.79 -2.21
CA PHE A 30 -1.09 -13.32 -2.06
C PHE A 30 -2.01 -13.99 -3.08
N GLU A 31 -3.17 -14.42 -2.60
CA GLU A 31 -4.36 -14.49 -3.43
C GLU A 31 -4.83 -13.07 -3.75
N TYR A 32 -5.33 -12.86 -4.97
CA TYR A 32 -5.74 -11.52 -5.39
C TYR A 32 -6.99 -11.52 -6.25
N ARG A 33 -7.74 -10.42 -6.14
CA ARG A 33 -8.74 -10.00 -7.11
C ARG A 33 -8.31 -8.64 -7.66
N ILE A 34 -8.25 -8.53 -8.98
CA ILE A 34 -7.84 -7.30 -9.66
C ILE A 34 -9.05 -6.63 -10.32
N GLU A 35 -9.12 -5.31 -10.20
CA GLU A 35 -10.09 -4.49 -10.92
C GLU A 35 -9.32 -3.41 -11.68
N ASP A 36 -9.41 -3.46 -13.01
CA ASP A 36 -8.69 -2.53 -13.86
C ASP A 36 -9.59 -1.36 -14.29
N ASN A 37 -9.17 -0.16 -13.93
CA ASN A 37 -9.85 1.07 -14.30
C ASN A 37 -8.90 1.95 -15.15
N PRO A 38 -9.45 2.93 -15.90
CA PRO A 38 -8.63 3.83 -16.72
C PRO A 38 -7.61 4.64 -15.90
N ARG A 39 -7.96 5.00 -14.66
CA ARG A 39 -7.15 5.90 -13.81
C ARG A 39 -6.39 5.20 -12.69
N TRP A 40 -6.76 3.96 -12.37
CA TRP A 40 -6.19 3.22 -11.25
C TRP A 40 -6.34 1.72 -11.46
N LEU A 41 -5.50 0.97 -10.77
CA LEU A 41 -5.56 -0.49 -10.72
C LEU A 41 -5.83 -0.89 -9.25
N CYS A 42 -6.90 -1.64 -9.00
CA CYS A 42 -7.23 -2.15 -7.67
C CYS A 42 -6.73 -3.57 -7.49
N LEU A 43 -6.21 -3.86 -6.31
CA LEU A 43 -5.93 -5.22 -5.88
C LEU A 43 -6.54 -5.43 -4.50
N ASP A 44 -7.49 -6.34 -4.40
CA ASP A 44 -7.87 -6.95 -3.14
C ASP A 44 -6.95 -8.14 -2.91
N LEU A 45 -6.18 -8.11 -1.82
CA LEU A 45 -5.12 -9.06 -1.52
C LEU A 45 -5.44 -9.84 -0.24
N LEU A 46 -5.16 -11.15 -0.25
CA LEU A 46 -5.29 -12.05 0.89
C LEU A 46 -4.05 -12.96 0.99
N ALA A 47 -3.38 -12.94 2.15
CA ALA A 47 -2.30 -13.87 2.46
C ALA A 47 -2.86 -15.12 3.16
N ALA A 48 -3.52 -16.01 2.42
CA ALA A 48 -4.32 -17.11 2.96
C ALA A 48 -3.53 -18.09 3.85
N ASP A 49 -2.28 -18.38 3.51
CA ASP A 49 -1.45 -19.34 4.25
C ASP A 49 -0.78 -18.75 5.50
N ARG A 50 -0.93 -17.45 5.74
CA ARG A 50 -0.22 -16.73 6.79
C ARG A 50 -0.98 -16.83 8.12
N GLN A 51 -0.32 -17.33 9.15
CA GLN A 51 -0.90 -17.41 10.51
C GLN A 51 -0.82 -16.09 11.28
N ALA A 52 0.22 -15.28 11.03
CA ALA A 52 0.37 -13.96 11.63
C ALA A 52 -0.33 -12.88 10.77
N PRO A 53 -0.78 -11.76 11.35
CA PRO A 53 -1.26 -10.62 10.56
C PRO A 53 -0.21 -10.11 9.58
N LEU A 54 -0.66 -9.35 8.57
CA LEU A 54 0.23 -8.53 7.76
C LEU A 54 0.94 -7.52 8.66
N LEU A 55 2.23 -7.29 8.39
CA LEU A 55 3.10 -6.45 9.21
C LEU A 55 2.83 -4.97 8.93
N LEU A 56 1.63 -4.53 9.25
CA LEU A 56 1.20 -3.13 9.22
C LEU A 56 1.07 -2.67 10.67
N PHE A 57 1.98 -1.84 11.16
CA PHE A 57 2.05 -1.51 12.58
C PHE A 57 1.98 -0.01 12.84
N ASP A 58 1.62 0.39 14.06
CA ASP A 58 1.59 1.81 14.43
C ASP A 58 3.01 2.37 14.54
N ALA A 59 3.36 3.32 13.67
CA ALA A 59 4.67 3.96 13.68
C ALA A 59 4.89 4.85 14.92
N ALA A 60 3.82 5.28 15.59
CA ALA A 60 3.89 6.14 16.77
C ALA A 60 4.02 5.35 18.09
N ASP A 61 3.77 4.03 18.09
CA ASP A 61 3.88 3.20 19.29
C ASP A 61 5.36 2.98 19.66
N PRO A 62 5.81 3.39 20.87
CA PRO A 62 7.17 3.16 21.35
C PRO A 62 7.61 1.68 21.33
N GLY A 63 6.67 0.74 21.43
CA GLY A 63 6.93 -0.69 21.31
C GLY A 63 7.42 -1.12 19.92
N ASN A 64 7.21 -0.28 18.90
CA ASN A 64 7.56 -0.58 17.51
C ASN A 64 8.84 0.14 17.03
N LEU A 65 9.59 0.86 17.88
CA LEU A 65 10.78 1.63 17.46
C LEU A 65 11.82 0.80 16.69
N GLY A 66 12.00 -0.46 17.08
CA GLY A 66 12.90 -1.39 16.39
C GLY A 66 12.45 -1.74 14.97
N TRP A 67 11.14 -1.79 14.72
CA TRP A 67 10.58 -1.97 13.38
C TRP A 67 10.51 -0.66 12.60
N PHE A 68 10.15 0.44 13.27
CA PHE A 68 10.06 1.77 12.68
C PHE A 68 11.36 2.16 11.98
N SER A 69 12.51 1.97 12.64
CA SER A 69 13.83 2.32 12.08
C SER A 69 14.28 1.47 10.89
N ARG A 70 13.60 0.35 10.61
CA ARG A 70 13.95 -0.61 9.54
C ARG A 70 12.96 -0.58 8.38
N CYS A 71 11.88 0.18 8.50
CA CYS A 71 10.85 0.26 7.47
C CYS A 71 11.35 0.98 6.23
N GLN A 72 11.09 0.38 5.07
CA GLN A 72 11.28 1.02 3.77
C GLN A 72 10.05 1.82 3.36
N PHE A 73 8.89 1.49 3.92
CA PHE A 73 7.60 2.09 3.55
C PHE A 73 6.85 2.59 4.76
N TYR A 74 6.18 3.72 4.56
CA TYR A 74 5.27 4.32 5.51
C TYR A 74 3.96 4.66 4.81
N VAL A 75 2.84 4.45 5.50
CA VAL A 75 1.50 4.76 5.05
C VAL A 75 0.99 5.93 5.86
N ASP A 76 0.55 7.00 5.22
CA ASP A 76 -0.25 8.02 5.89
C ASP A 76 -1.62 7.41 6.23
N GLY A 77 -1.91 7.19 7.52
CA GLY A 77 -3.16 6.53 7.89
C GLY A 77 -4.39 7.45 7.86
N GLN A 78 -4.24 8.73 7.48
CA GLN A 78 -5.36 9.60 7.13
C GLN A 78 -5.83 9.39 5.69
N SER A 79 -4.92 9.24 4.73
CA SER A 79 -5.26 9.11 3.30
C SER A 79 -5.11 7.68 2.76
N GLY A 80 -4.37 6.81 3.46
CA GLY A 80 -3.92 5.52 2.96
C GLY A 80 -2.77 5.61 1.96
N SER A 81 -2.24 6.80 1.68
CA SER A 81 -1.15 6.96 0.70
C SER A 81 0.15 6.35 1.22
N VAL A 82 0.76 5.48 0.43
CA VAL A 82 2.10 4.96 0.70
C VAL A 82 3.10 6.04 0.27
N LEU A 83 3.84 6.59 1.23
CA LEU A 83 4.64 7.81 1.04
C LEU A 83 5.62 7.67 -0.14
N GLN A 84 5.62 8.69 -0.99
CA GLN A 84 6.51 8.80 -2.18
C GLN A 84 6.33 7.66 -3.20
N THR A 85 5.16 7.03 -3.24
CA THR A 85 4.81 6.01 -4.25
C THR A 85 3.44 6.32 -4.86
N PRO A 86 3.10 5.75 -6.04
CA PRO A 86 1.76 5.88 -6.62
C PRO A 86 0.76 4.89 -6.00
N ILE A 87 1.11 4.27 -4.86
CA ILE A 87 0.34 3.24 -4.19
C ILE A 87 -0.44 3.86 -3.03
N SER A 88 -1.69 3.45 -2.88
CA SER A 88 -2.47 3.64 -1.66
C SER A 88 -2.95 2.30 -1.10
N LEU A 89 -3.20 2.27 0.20
CA LEU A 89 -3.57 1.09 0.96
C LEU A 89 -4.79 1.39 1.83
N ALA A 90 -5.66 0.39 1.98
CA ALA A 90 -6.76 0.40 2.93
C ALA A 90 -6.90 -0.98 3.59
N ASN A 91 -7.36 -1.01 4.84
CA ASN A 91 -7.74 -2.26 5.48
C ASN A 91 -8.98 -2.83 4.82
N GLN A 92 -9.00 -4.16 4.59
CA GLN A 92 -10.26 -4.83 4.33
C GLN A 92 -10.98 -5.12 5.63
N LYS A 93 -12.31 -5.14 5.55
CA LYS A 93 -13.19 -5.40 6.68
C LYS A 93 -14.20 -6.48 6.30
N ASP A 94 -14.58 -7.29 7.27
CA ASP A 94 -15.72 -8.18 7.12
C ASP A 94 -17.06 -7.41 7.12
N ARG A 95 -18.16 -8.14 6.96
CA ARG A 95 -19.51 -7.55 6.95
C ARG A 95 -19.91 -6.91 8.29
N SER A 96 -19.27 -7.31 9.39
CA SER A 96 -19.46 -6.72 10.71
C SER A 96 -18.55 -5.52 11.00
N GLY A 97 -17.66 -5.17 10.06
CA GLY A 97 -16.74 -4.05 10.18
C GLY A 97 -15.43 -4.38 10.89
N HIS A 98 -15.19 -5.64 11.26
CA HIS A 98 -13.91 -6.05 11.82
C HIS A 98 -12.85 -6.12 10.73
N MET A 99 -11.65 -5.67 11.05
CA MET A 99 -10.53 -5.69 10.11
C MET A 99 -10.09 -7.12 9.85
N LEU A 100 -9.77 -7.41 8.59
CA LEU A 100 -9.20 -8.69 8.18
C LEU A 100 -7.68 -8.61 8.31
N PRO A 101 -7.06 -9.32 9.28
CA PRO A 101 -5.63 -9.16 9.59
C PRO A 101 -4.69 -9.65 8.47
N HIS A 102 -5.20 -10.51 7.57
CA HIS A 102 -4.44 -11.08 6.46
C HIS A 102 -4.80 -10.46 5.10
N SER A 103 -5.63 -9.40 5.10
CA SER A 103 -6.17 -8.83 3.86
C SER A 103 -6.08 -7.31 3.82
N ILE A 104 -5.72 -6.80 2.65
CA ILE A 104 -5.66 -5.36 2.36
C ILE A 104 -6.21 -5.09 0.97
N ARG A 105 -6.67 -3.85 0.77
CA ARG A 105 -6.91 -3.30 -0.55
C ARG A 105 -5.75 -2.39 -0.90
N LEU A 106 -5.16 -2.62 -2.05
CA LEU A 106 -4.11 -1.81 -2.64
C LEU A 106 -4.66 -1.15 -3.90
N GLN A 107 -4.34 0.12 -4.11
CA GLN A 107 -4.66 0.81 -5.35
C GLN A 107 -3.39 1.46 -5.91
N ILE A 108 -3.19 1.35 -7.22
CA ILE A 108 -2.08 1.98 -7.93
C ILE A 108 -2.65 3.04 -8.87
N ALA A 109 -2.25 4.29 -8.70
CA ALA A 109 -2.64 5.37 -9.61
C ALA A 109 -1.94 5.20 -10.97
N LYS A 110 -2.71 5.27 -12.06
CA LYS A 110 -2.20 5.28 -13.44
C LYS A 110 -1.96 6.69 -13.97
N GLU A 111 -2.74 7.65 -13.48
CA GLU A 111 -2.58 9.07 -13.80
C GLU A 111 -1.81 9.77 -12.70
N LEU A 112 -0.64 10.31 -13.01
CA LEU A 112 0.22 11.03 -12.08
C LEU A 112 0.50 12.45 -12.57
N PRO A 113 0.69 13.45 -11.70
CA PRO A 113 1.13 14.78 -12.14
C PRO A 113 2.42 14.69 -12.98
N ALA A 114 2.58 15.52 -14.01
CA ALA A 114 3.81 15.55 -14.82
C ALA A 114 5.09 15.82 -14.00
N SER A 115 4.96 16.50 -12.87
CA SER A 115 6.03 16.77 -11.90
C SER A 115 6.30 15.63 -10.93
N TYR A 116 5.50 14.56 -10.95
CA TYR A 116 5.63 13.44 -10.03
C TYR A 116 6.98 12.75 -10.20
N ARG A 117 7.68 12.52 -9.10
CA ARG A 117 8.98 11.85 -9.06
C ARG A 117 9.02 10.87 -7.90
N LEU A 118 9.69 9.77 -8.13
CA LEU A 118 10.04 8.82 -7.07
C LEU A 118 11.23 9.35 -6.24
N PRO A 119 11.53 8.73 -5.09
CA PRO A 119 12.68 9.09 -4.27
C PRO A 119 13.96 9.22 -5.10
N GLY A 120 14.79 10.22 -4.76
CA GLY A 120 15.97 10.54 -5.57
C GLY A 120 15.69 11.29 -6.87
N LYS A 121 14.49 11.90 -7.01
CA LYS A 121 14.05 12.66 -8.19
C LYS A 121 13.97 11.82 -9.47
N GLN A 122 13.79 10.51 -9.33
CA GLN A 122 13.74 9.59 -10.46
C GLN A 122 12.43 9.78 -11.24
N PRO A 123 12.48 9.75 -12.60
CA PRO A 123 11.28 9.72 -13.41
C PRO A 123 10.54 8.39 -13.17
N VAL A 124 9.21 8.45 -13.24
CA VAL A 124 8.37 7.28 -12.99
C VAL A 124 8.01 6.62 -14.30
N ASN A 125 8.18 5.30 -14.33
CA ASN A 125 7.72 4.43 -15.41
C ASN A 125 7.13 3.15 -14.81
N GLU A 126 6.54 2.33 -15.66
CA GLU A 126 5.83 1.10 -15.28
C GLU A 126 6.75 0.12 -14.56
N GLN A 127 7.99 -0.06 -15.04
CA GLN A 127 8.97 -0.96 -14.42
C GLN A 127 9.31 -0.55 -12.98
N MET A 128 9.46 0.75 -12.73
CA MET A 128 9.74 1.23 -11.39
C MET A 128 8.54 1.03 -10.45
N VAL A 129 7.31 1.21 -10.95
CA VAL A 129 6.10 0.90 -10.19
C VAL A 129 6.02 -0.57 -9.84
N TYR A 130 6.37 -1.47 -10.76
CA TYR A 130 6.43 -2.91 -10.49
C TYR A 130 7.47 -3.27 -9.43
N HIS A 131 8.67 -2.67 -9.49
CA HIS A 131 9.68 -2.87 -8.45
C HIS A 131 9.21 -2.37 -7.07
N VAL A 132 8.59 -1.19 -7.02
CA VAL A 132 8.01 -0.65 -5.79
C VAL A 132 6.93 -1.59 -5.24
N LEU A 133 6.05 -2.12 -6.09
CA LEU A 133 5.02 -3.08 -5.69
C LEU A 133 5.63 -4.35 -5.10
N VAL A 134 6.62 -4.96 -5.76
CA VAL A 134 7.32 -6.15 -5.26
C VAL A 134 7.90 -5.89 -3.87
N ASN A 135 8.61 -4.77 -3.69
CA ASN A 135 9.23 -4.43 -2.42
C ASN A 135 8.19 -4.13 -1.33
N PHE A 136 7.08 -3.49 -1.70
CA PHE A 136 5.99 -3.16 -0.78
C PHE A 136 5.28 -4.43 -0.26
N LEU A 137 4.94 -5.36 -1.16
CA LEU A 137 4.33 -6.64 -0.78
C LEU A 137 5.28 -7.48 0.09
N ASN A 138 6.57 -7.51 -0.24
CA ASN A 138 7.58 -8.15 0.60
C ASN A 138 7.71 -7.50 1.99
N ALA A 139 7.61 -6.16 2.07
CA ALA A 139 7.66 -5.45 3.34
C ALA A 139 6.47 -5.85 4.23
N LEU A 140 5.25 -5.92 3.68
CA LEU A 140 4.05 -6.34 4.42
C LEU A 140 4.15 -7.75 5.01
N LEU A 141 4.95 -8.64 4.41
CA LEU A 141 5.09 -10.01 4.88
C LEU A 141 6.27 -10.22 5.81
N ASN A 142 7.39 -9.52 5.57
CA ASN A 142 8.69 -9.92 6.13
C ASN A 142 9.38 -8.84 6.96
N THR A 143 9.16 -7.56 6.68
CA THR A 143 9.95 -6.47 7.31
C THR A 143 9.10 -5.54 8.17
N GLY A 144 7.90 -5.21 7.70
CA GLY A 144 7.01 -4.24 8.30
C GLY A 144 6.81 -2.99 7.46
N VAL A 145 5.62 -2.41 7.61
CA VAL A 145 5.18 -1.13 7.05
C VAL A 145 4.59 -0.30 8.19
N GLY A 146 5.10 0.91 8.38
CA GLY A 146 4.64 1.80 9.44
C GLY A 146 3.41 2.59 9.02
N VAL A 147 2.37 2.63 9.86
CA VAL A 147 1.21 3.50 9.70
C VAL A 147 1.43 4.77 10.51
N CYS A 148 1.39 5.91 9.82
CA CYS A 148 1.57 7.24 10.39
C CYS A 148 0.20 7.85 10.72
N GLY A 149 -0.29 7.59 11.94
CA GLY A 149 -1.50 8.23 12.50
C GLY A 149 -2.79 7.99 11.70
N GLY A 150 -3.86 8.69 12.07
CA GLY A 150 -5.10 8.75 11.29
C GLY A 150 -6.15 7.63 11.55
N PRO A 151 -7.39 7.83 11.08
CA PRO A 151 -8.50 6.90 11.30
C PRO A 151 -8.76 5.93 10.14
N VAL A 152 -8.22 6.19 8.95
CA VAL A 152 -8.60 5.48 7.71
C VAL A 152 -7.87 4.15 7.59
N VAL A 153 -6.55 4.16 7.76
CA VAL A 153 -5.75 2.94 7.85
C VAL A 153 -5.40 2.67 9.30
N LYS A 154 -5.59 1.43 9.71
CA LYS A 154 -5.33 0.94 11.05
C LYS A 154 -4.23 -0.13 11.02
N PRO A 155 -3.38 -0.16 12.05
CA PRO A 155 -2.44 -1.25 12.27
C PRO A 155 -3.15 -2.61 12.31
N LEU A 156 -2.50 -3.63 11.75
CA LEU A 156 -2.90 -5.04 11.81
C LEU A 156 -1.93 -5.87 12.66
N ALA A 157 -0.72 -5.38 12.92
CA ALA A 157 0.31 -6.04 13.71
C ALA A 157 0.90 -5.07 14.76
N GLY A 158 1.56 -5.64 15.77
CA GLY A 158 2.01 -4.91 16.95
C GLY A 158 0.89 -4.74 17.98
N ARG A 159 1.09 -3.88 18.99
CA ARG A 159 0.03 -3.56 19.97
C ARG A 159 -1.00 -2.66 19.31
N SER A 160 -2.01 -3.27 18.70
CA SER A 160 -3.11 -2.57 18.01
C SER A 160 -4.24 -2.12 18.96
N GLU A 161 -4.18 -2.49 20.24
CA GLU A 161 -5.14 -2.03 21.24
C GLU A 161 -4.68 -0.71 21.86
N ALA A 162 -5.51 0.33 21.71
CA ALA A 162 -5.45 1.45 22.63
C ALA A 162 -5.70 0.91 24.04
N ILE A 163 -4.75 1.12 24.95
CA ILE A 163 -4.99 0.99 26.39
C ILE A 163 -6.02 2.08 26.74
N GLY A 164 -7.30 1.80 26.50
CA GLY A 164 -8.40 2.58 26.98
C GLY A 164 -8.54 2.29 28.47
N THR A 165 -8.24 3.29 29.30
CA THR A 165 -8.65 3.30 30.71
C THR A 165 -10.15 3.05 30.78
N ARG A 166 -10.53 1.84 31.21
CA ARG A 166 -11.87 1.60 31.77
C ARG A 166 -11.95 2.42 33.05
N ASN A 167 -12.62 3.57 32.98
CA ASN A 167 -13.17 4.26 34.14
C ASN A 167 -14.63 3.86 34.29
#